data_AF-A0A368HIQ0-F1
#
_entry.id   AF-A0A368HIQ0-F1
#
_cell.length_a   1.000
_cell.length_b   1.000
_cell.length_c   1.000
_cell.angle_alpha   90.00
_cell.angle_beta   90.00
_cell.angle_gamma   90.00
#
_symmetry.space_group_name_H-M   'P 1'
#
loop_
_entity.id
_entity.type
_entity.pdbx_description
1 polymer ?
#
loop_
_entity_poly.entity_id
_entity_poly.type
_entity_poly.pdbx_seq_one_letter_code
_entity_poly.pdbx_strand_id
1 'polypeptide(L)' 'MKAVARLVRSHLEGICAWAQTRATNGFLEALNGLFQAAKRKARGYGRFSTIRTVIFLIAGRRDFSQINPHMAGQPT' A
#
# COMPACT_ATOMS: atom_id res chain seq x y z
N MET A 1 -29.41 -22.06 7.72
CA MET A 1 -28.61 -22.24 8.95
C MET A 1 -27.35 -23.09 8.77
N LYS A 2 -27.40 -24.33 8.23
CA LYS A 2 -26.21 -25.21 8.15
C LYS A 2 -25.03 -24.65 7.31
N ALA A 3 -25.32 -23.92 6.23
CA ALA A 3 -24.29 -23.32 5.38
C ALA A 3 -23.47 -22.25 6.10
N VAL A 4 -24.12 -21.42 6.92
CA VAL A 4 -23.47 -20.37 7.72
C VAL A 4 -22.57 -20.98 8.78
N ALA A 5 -23.05 -21.99 9.50
CA ALA A 5 -22.23 -22.71 10.48
C ALA A 5 -20.99 -23.34 9.86
N ARG A 6 -21.11 -23.88 8.64
CA ARG A 6 -19.98 -24.46 7.89
C ARG A 6 -18.97 -23.40 7.45
N LEU A 7 -19.44 -22.23 7.01
CA LEU A 7 -18.61 -21.10 6.61
C LEU A 7 -17.84 -20.49 7.79
N VAL A 8 -18.50 -20.34 8.93
CA VAL A 8 -17.84 -19.92 10.18
C VAL A 8 -16.79 -20.95 10.57
N ARG A 9 -17.12 -22.25 10.53
CA ARG A 9 -16.17 -23.32 10.88
C ARG A 9 -14.96 -23.38 9.95
N SER A 10 -15.12 -23.06 8.66
CA SER A 10 -14.01 -23.05 7.70
C SER A 10 -13.11 -21.80 7.81
N HIS A 11 -13.57 -20.72 8.46
CA HIS A 11 -12.82 -19.47 8.63
C HIS A 11 -12.50 -19.16 10.11
N LEU A 12 -12.76 -20.08 11.03
CA LEU A 12 -12.55 -19.92 12.48
C LEU A 12 -11.14 -19.45 12.82
N GLU A 13 -10.13 -19.99 12.13
CA GLU A 13 -8.73 -19.61 12.32
C GLU A 13 -8.49 -18.12 12.01
N GLY A 14 -9.02 -17.62 10.90
CA GLY A 14 -8.95 -16.20 10.55
C GLY A 14 -9.72 -15.30 11.51
N ILE A 15 -10.85 -15.77 12.04
CA ILE A 15 -11.64 -15.05 13.05
C ILE A 15 -10.87 -14.95 14.38
N CYS A 16 -10.23 -16.04 14.82
CA CYS A 16 -9.38 -16.05 16.02
C CYS A 16 -8.14 -15.17 15.84
N ALA A 17 -7.49 -15.22 14.68
CA ALA A 17 -6.35 -14.36 14.37
C ALA A 17 -6.73 -12.87 14.38
N TRP A 18 -7.89 -12.52 13.82
CA TRP A 18 -8.42 -11.16 13.89
C TRP A 18 -8.75 -10.74 15.32
N ALA A 19 -9.34 -11.62 16.14
CA ALA A 19 -9.65 -11.32 17.54
C ALA A 19 -8.40 -11.01 18.39
N GLN A 20 -7.28 -11.67 18.11
CA GLN A 20 -6.01 -11.47 18.81
C GLN A 20 -5.23 -10.25 18.30
N THR A 21 -5.13 -10.10 16.98
CA THR A 21 -4.31 -9.06 16.35
C THR A 21 -5.04 -7.74 16.17
N ARG A 22 -6.38 -7.78 16.11
CA ARG A 22 -7.26 -6.71 15.62
C ARG A 22 -6.80 -6.13 14.28
N ALA A 23 -6.04 -6.89 13.50
CA ALA A 23 -5.53 -6.45 12.22
C ALA A 23 -6.70 -6.34 11.25
N THR A 24 -7.05 -5.11 10.89
CA THR A 24 -8.09 -4.85 9.90
C THR A 24 -7.49 -4.83 8.50
N ASN A 25 -8.32 -5.08 7.50
CA ASN A 25 -7.94 -4.89 6.09
C ASN A 25 -7.57 -3.43 5.78
N GLY A 26 -7.82 -2.47 6.67
CA GLY A 26 -7.50 -1.05 6.48
C GLY A 26 -6.00 -0.79 6.23
N PHE A 27 -5.10 -1.55 6.84
CA PHE A 27 -3.66 -1.44 6.55
C PHE A 27 -3.34 -1.93 5.13
N LEU A 28 -3.92 -3.06 4.72
CA LEU A 28 -3.76 -3.61 3.38
C LEU A 28 -4.41 -2.72 2.31
N GLU A 29 -5.53 -2.06 2.63
CA GLU A 29 -6.20 -1.08 1.77
C GLU A 29 -5.37 0.19 1.61
N ALA A 30 -4.77 0.70 2.69
CA ALA A 30 -3.85 1.83 2.63
C ALA A 30 -2.64 1.52 1.74
N LEU A 31 -2.06 0.33 1.88
CA LEU A 31 -0.99 -0.14 0.99
C LEU A 31 -1.45 -0.24 -0.46
N ASN A 32 -2.64 -0.81 -0.70
CA ASN A 32 -3.19 -0.93 -2.05
C ASN A 32 -3.42 0.45 -2.69
N GLY A 33 -3.90 1.44 -1.92
CA GLY A 33 -4.02 2.83 -2.37
C GLY A 33 -2.68 3.44 -2.78
N LEU A 34 -1.62 3.20 -2.00
CA LEU A 34 -0.25 3.64 -2.30
C LEU A 34 0.28 3.01 -3.60
N PHE A 35 0.09 1.70 -3.77
CA PHE A 35 0.48 0.99 -4.99
C PHE A 35 -0.30 1.48 -6.21
N GLN A 36 -1.60 1.75 -6.07
CA GLN A 36 -2.40 2.29 -7.16
C GLN A 36 -1.98 3.71 -7.53
N ALA A 37 -1.70 4.57 -6.55
CA ALA A 37 -1.18 5.91 -6.80
C ALA A 37 0.17 5.86 -7.53
N ALA A 38 1.07 4.97 -7.11
CA ALA A 38 2.35 4.74 -7.76
C ALA A 38 2.19 4.23 -9.20
N LYS A 39 1.30 3.24 -9.43
CA LYS A 39 0.99 2.73 -10.77
C LYS A 39 0.41 3.81 -11.68
N ARG A 40 -0.48 4.66 -11.16
CA ARG A 40 -1.05 5.81 -11.91
C ARG A 40 0.03 6.80 -12.29
N LYS A 41 0.95 7.11 -11.38
CA LYS A 41 2.08 8.04 -11.61
C LYS A 41 3.14 7.45 -12.54
N ALA A 42 3.28 6.12 -12.54
CA ALA A 42 4.16 5.37 -13.42
C ALA A 42 3.52 4.96 -14.76
N ARG A 43 2.28 5.40 -15.04
CA ARG A 43 1.58 5.08 -16.29
C ARG A 43 2.34 5.66 -17.48
N GLY A 44 2.79 4.80 -18.40
CA GLY A 44 3.66 5.16 -19.53
C GLY A 44 5.08 4.58 -19.43
N TYR A 45 5.51 4.13 -18.25
CA TYR A 45 6.76 3.39 -18.10
C TYR A 45 6.54 1.89 -18.30
N GLY A 46 7.23 1.30 -19.28
CA GLY A 46 7.11 -0.13 -19.60
C GLY A 46 7.97 -1.06 -18.74
N ARG A 47 8.87 -0.52 -17.90
CA ARG A 47 9.80 -1.34 -17.11
C ARG A 47 9.35 -1.45 -15.65
N PHE A 48 9.39 -2.67 -15.12
CA PHE A 48 9.07 -2.95 -13.72
C PHE A 48 10.02 -2.25 -12.74
N SER A 49 11.30 -2.08 -13.12
CA SER A 49 12.27 -1.31 -12.35
C SER A 49 11.80 0.12 -12.09
N THR A 50 11.16 0.76 -13.08
CA THR A 50 10.64 2.12 -12.94
C THR A 50 9.47 2.18 -11.98
N ILE A 51 8.54 1.22 -12.04
CA ILE A 51 7.41 1.14 -11.11
C ILE A 51 7.92 0.97 -9.66
N ARG A 52 8.91 0.08 -9.46
CA ARG A 52 9.55 -0.13 -8.14
C ARG A 52 10.15 1.17 -7.62
N THR A 53 10.90 1.89 -8.44
CA THR A 53 11.49 3.18 -8.05
C THR A 53 10.42 4.20 -7.68
N VAL A 54 9.35 4.33 -8.46
CA VAL A 54 8.24 5.26 -8.17
C VAL A 54 7.55 4.91 -6.84
N ILE A 55 7.35 3.63 -6.54
CA ILE A 55 6.81 3.19 -5.25
C ILE A 55 7.71 3.63 -4.09
N PHE A 56 9.03 3.42 -4.21
CA PHE A 56 9.99 3.85 -3.18
C PHE A 56 10.02 5.36 -3.01
N LEU A 57 9.92 6.13 -4.10
CA LEU A 57 9.88 7.59 -4.04
C LEU A 57 8.61 8.10 -3.33
N ILE A 58 7.46 7.45 -3.55
CA ILE A 58 6.20 7.84 -2.93
C ILE A 58 6.15 7.40 -1.45
N ALA A 59 6.57 6.17 -1.15
CA ALA A 59 6.56 5.61 0.21
C ALA A 59 7.62 6.25 1.11
N GLY A 60 8.78 6.58 0.56
CA GLY A 60 9.94 7.01 1.34
C GLY A 60 9.91 8.46 1.79
N ARG A 61 9.00 9.31 1.29
CA ARG A 61 8.90 10.77 1.56
C ARG A 61 10.28 11.42 1.79
N ARG A 62 11.26 11.09 0.94
CA ARG A 62 12.62 11.63 1.11
C ARG A 62 12.61 13.11 0.81
N ASP A 63 13.34 13.86 1.62
CA ASP A 63 13.68 15.24 1.32
C ASP A 63 14.75 15.25 0.22
N PHE A 64 14.39 15.74 -0.95
CA PHE A 64 15.29 15.84 -2.10
C PHE A 64 16.07 17.16 -2.09
N SER A 65 15.82 18.09 -1.16
CA SER A 65 16.55 19.35 -1.06
C SER A 65 18.06 19.15 -0.85
N GLN A 66 18.44 18.08 -0.16
CA GLN A 66 19.85 17.73 0.08
C GLN A 66 20.60 17.25 -1.16
N ILE A 67 19.87 16.88 -2.22
CA ILE A 67 20.44 16.24 -3.42
C ILE A 67 20.17 17.09 -4.67
N ASN A 68 19.15 17.96 -4.62
CA ASN A 68 18.78 18.85 -5.71
C ASN A 68 18.68 20.30 -5.20
N PRO A 69 19.67 21.16 -5.50
CA PRO A 69 19.67 22.55 -5.07
C PRO A 69 18.54 23.39 -5.69
N HIS A 70 17.86 22.91 -6.74
CA HIS A 70 16.72 23.59 -7.36
C HIS A 70 15.37 23.29 -6.69
N MET A 71 15.31 22.37 -5.70
CA MET A 71 14.06 21.99 -5.03
C MET A 71 13.63 22.95 -3.92
N ALA A 72 14.50 23.84 -3.46
CA ALA A 72 14.24 24.77 -2.35
C ALA A 72 13.23 25.90 -2.69
N GLY A 73 12.72 25.97 -3.92
CA GLY A 73 11.95 27.13 -4.42
C GLY A 73 10.56 26.84 -4.97
N GLN A 74 10.00 25.63 -4.84
CA GLN A 74 8.62 25.37 -5.29
C GLN A 74 7.63 25.55 -4.13
N PRO A 75 6.78 26.59 -4.14
CA PRO A 75 5.69 26.71 -3.19
C PRO A 75 4.64 25.65 -3.54
N THR A 76 4.25 24.85 -2.55
CA THR A 76 3.04 24.02 -2.57
C THR A 76 1.79 24.87 -2.45
#